data_AF-A0A2W1HW61-F1
#
_entry.id   AF-A0A2W1HW61-F1
#
_cell.length_a   1.000
_cell.length_b   1.000
_cell.length_c   1.000
_cell.angle_alpha   90.00
_cell.angle_beta   90.00
_cell.angle_gamma   90.00
#
_symmetry.space_group_name_H-M   'P 1'
#
loop_
_entity.id
_entity.type
_entity.pdbx_description
1 polymer ?
#
loop_
_entity_poly.entity_id
_entity_poly.type
_entity_poly.pdbx_seq_one_letter_code
_entity_poly.pdbx_strand_id
1 'polypeptide(L)'
;MPVGTPMYTPVSASTHMSMGSPASAIVTPDFSAPQVVPGQFGRPTSYAPTEDTSTAPPYARPYGFKEHVDPYDAPEAAEPLPSIPTGPKDKRTCGMKRRNLAILLGFIVIAILALALGLGLGLGLQKDSDEIKNPVCRKNPEFCVGGALNEKYFSKRGVFNGTGIALAGESWNKGQRRIFTLYFQHHTGDIRFMQYTTDRKWVGGTKAQTVAYDAKPATPISAVSFAINQTQYFHIFYITKSNTVAQTVQSNISSIWAPGPLNTLNLTAYDAPTVGLQACWKGNFYGDNDFTKFPTFSGAPNTQPFAGSKGMNIWFPVDETSFEQYAWYSGQENDSWVHIQRWNGFNAHAGVGCYSWGQGNTTYAMFSNKAKTVEMWWKDTNITAESTDTHPINSWQNATKAAIQNVHPITSLGYTTYFYAQMADRTIRGYNVTFAAENTESIGDESSFAITDPAGPVQALGGTHLTVTAFAEKEGGRTLWDSLYVFFQSEGDDITAFTRGLNGGEWTRGTLGIPDD
;
A
#
# COMPACT_ATOMS: atom_id res chain seq x y z
N MET A 1 -42.89 65.85 -42.48
CA MET A 1 -43.65 64.81 -43.19
C MET A 1 -43.15 63.46 -42.70
N PRO A 2 -43.99 62.65 -42.03
CA PRO A 2 -43.60 61.37 -41.42
C PRO A 2 -44.10 60.17 -42.24
N VAL A 3 -43.34 59.08 -42.20
CA VAL A 3 -43.75 57.69 -42.50
C VAL A 3 -42.86 56.83 -41.59
N GLY A 4 -43.28 55.92 -40.72
CA GLY A 4 -44.52 55.20 -40.53
C GLY A 4 -44.12 53.78 -40.13
N THR A 5 -44.00 53.51 -38.82
CA THR A 5 -43.79 52.18 -38.21
C THR A 5 -45.00 51.28 -38.41
N PRO A 6 -44.83 49.96 -38.56
CA PRO A 6 -45.87 48.99 -38.22
C PRO A 6 -45.62 48.34 -36.85
N MET A 7 -46.67 48.33 -36.04
CA MET A 7 -46.85 47.53 -34.83
C MET A 7 -47.04 46.06 -35.18
N TYR A 8 -46.55 45.16 -34.31
CA TYR A 8 -47.03 43.79 -34.22
C TYR A 8 -47.65 43.57 -32.83
N THR A 9 -48.95 43.26 -32.83
CA THR A 9 -49.71 42.76 -31.67
C THR A 9 -49.63 41.23 -31.58
N PRO A 10 -49.72 40.65 -30.36
CA PRO A 10 -49.63 39.21 -30.14
C PRO A 10 -50.99 38.52 -30.31
N VAL A 11 -50.98 37.30 -30.85
CA VAL A 11 -52.16 36.43 -30.89
C VAL A 11 -52.01 35.32 -29.85
N SER A 12 -52.95 35.35 -28.91
CA SER A 12 -53.33 34.30 -27.98
C SER A 12 -54.07 33.18 -28.71
N ALA A 13 -53.73 31.93 -28.42
CA ALA A 13 -54.61 30.79 -28.63
C ALA A 13 -54.52 29.87 -27.41
N SER A 14 -55.57 29.91 -26.59
CA SER A 14 -55.87 28.88 -25.59
C SER A 14 -56.65 27.76 -26.26
N THR A 15 -56.31 26.52 -25.93
CA THR A 15 -57.21 25.38 -26.10
C THR A 15 -57.32 24.66 -24.77
N HIS A 16 -58.48 24.79 -24.15
CA HIS A 16 -58.95 23.95 -23.06
C HIS A 16 -59.17 22.53 -23.57
N MET A 17 -58.67 21.52 -22.85
CA MET A 17 -59.40 20.27 -22.63
C MET A 17 -59.34 19.89 -21.15
N SER A 18 -60.49 19.44 -20.67
CA SER A 18 -60.89 19.29 -19.28
C SER A 18 -60.76 17.85 -18.79
N MET A 19 -60.33 17.73 -17.54
CA MET A 19 -60.57 16.74 -16.47
C MET A 19 -61.06 15.31 -16.79
N GLY A 20 -60.38 14.35 -16.15
CA GLY A 20 -60.96 13.07 -15.72
C GLY A 20 -59.93 12.08 -15.12
N SER A 21 -59.78 12.09 -13.79
CA SER A 21 -59.49 11.02 -12.78
C SER A 21 -58.66 9.74 -13.12
N PRO A 22 -58.21 8.94 -12.13
CA PRO A 22 -57.81 9.20 -10.74
C PRO A 22 -56.40 8.64 -10.40
N ALA A 23 -56.00 8.86 -9.16
CA ALA A 23 -54.81 8.31 -8.52
C ALA A 23 -54.59 6.81 -8.79
N SER A 24 -53.36 6.47 -9.17
CA SER A 24 -52.81 5.12 -8.99
C SER A 24 -51.44 5.28 -8.34
N ALA A 25 -51.38 4.89 -7.08
CA ALA A 25 -50.15 4.74 -6.33
C ALA A 25 -49.24 3.77 -7.09
N ILE A 26 -48.07 4.23 -7.51
CA ILE A 26 -46.99 3.34 -7.91
C ILE A 26 -46.38 2.83 -6.61
N VAL A 27 -46.80 1.63 -6.25
CA VAL A 27 -46.18 0.77 -5.25
C VAL A 27 -44.71 0.58 -5.64
N THR A 28 -43.80 1.07 -4.81
CA THR A 28 -42.40 0.64 -4.80
C THR A 28 -42.37 -0.88 -4.61
N PRO A 29 -41.69 -1.66 -5.47
CA PRO A 29 -41.53 -3.08 -5.21
C PRO A 29 -40.62 -3.26 -4.00
N ASP A 30 -41.21 -3.76 -2.91
CA ASP A 30 -40.50 -4.40 -1.80
C ASP A 30 -39.68 -5.55 -2.40
N PHE A 31 -38.38 -5.33 -2.57
CA PHE A 31 -37.44 -6.43 -2.74
C PHE A 31 -36.93 -6.82 -1.36
N SER A 32 -37.73 -7.66 -0.69
CA SER A 32 -37.26 -8.49 0.42
C SER A 32 -36.09 -9.34 -0.07
N ALA A 33 -34.91 -9.11 0.49
CA ALA A 33 -33.78 -10.01 0.32
C ALA A 33 -34.19 -11.43 0.77
N PRO A 34 -33.72 -12.50 0.09
CA PRO A 34 -34.05 -13.86 0.48
C PRO A 34 -33.55 -14.14 1.90
N GLN A 35 -34.49 -14.57 2.73
CA GLN A 35 -34.29 -15.03 4.10
C GLN A 35 -33.22 -16.14 4.12
N VAL A 36 -32.10 -15.87 4.77
CA VAL A 36 -31.04 -16.88 4.98
C VAL A 36 -31.60 -17.93 5.93
N VAL A 37 -31.88 -19.11 5.39
CA VAL A 37 -32.19 -20.31 6.17
C VAL A 37 -30.93 -20.70 6.95
N PRO A 38 -30.96 -20.79 8.29
CA PRO A 38 -29.83 -21.31 9.05
C PRO A 38 -29.64 -22.80 8.69
N GLY A 39 -28.58 -23.08 7.93
CA GLY A 39 -28.09 -24.43 7.70
C GLY A 39 -27.60 -25.05 9.00
N GLN A 40 -28.51 -25.77 9.64
CA GLN A 40 -28.31 -26.60 10.80
C GLN A 40 -27.42 -27.80 10.42
N PHE A 41 -26.12 -27.71 10.68
CA PHE A 41 -25.26 -28.90 10.77
C PHE A 41 -24.79 -29.08 12.20
N GLY A 42 -25.56 -29.87 12.94
CA GLY A 42 -25.04 -30.60 14.08
C GLY A 42 -24.16 -31.74 13.59
N ARG A 43 -22.98 -31.88 14.20
CA ARG A 43 -22.37 -33.20 14.40
C ARG A 43 -21.65 -33.25 15.76
N PRO A 44 -21.59 -34.44 16.37
CA PRO A 44 -21.48 -34.61 17.80
C PRO A 44 -20.04 -34.80 18.28
N THR A 45 -19.90 -34.57 19.57
CA THR A 45 -18.79 -34.93 20.44
C THR A 45 -18.50 -36.43 20.52
N SER A 46 -17.25 -36.72 20.92
CA SER A 46 -16.68 -37.94 21.53
C SER A 46 -16.46 -39.18 20.64
N TYR A 47 -15.21 -39.66 20.58
CA TYR A 47 -14.71 -40.81 21.35
C TYR A 47 -13.17 -41.00 21.12
N ALA A 48 -12.39 -40.87 22.19
CA ALA A 48 -11.25 -41.75 22.52
C ALA A 48 -11.78 -42.79 23.54
N PRO A 49 -11.08 -43.87 24.00
CA PRO A 49 -9.63 -44.18 23.93
C PRO A 49 -9.28 -45.70 23.74
N THR A 50 -7.97 -46.02 23.69
CA THR A 50 -7.23 -47.19 24.30
C THR A 50 -5.79 -47.15 23.73
N GLU A 51 -4.69 -46.92 24.46
CA GLU A 51 -4.05 -47.63 25.59
C GLU A 51 -3.83 -49.13 25.37
N ASP A 52 -2.59 -49.53 25.05
CA ASP A 52 -1.62 -50.16 25.97
C ASP A 52 -0.28 -50.44 25.22
N THR A 53 0.89 -50.73 25.79
CA THR A 53 1.63 -50.33 27.01
C THR A 53 2.97 -51.09 26.97
N SER A 54 4.06 -50.42 27.36
CA SER A 54 5.25 -50.98 28.06
C SER A 54 6.10 -52.10 27.42
N THR A 55 7.41 -51.85 27.26
CA THR A 55 8.44 -52.35 28.22
C THR A 55 9.83 -51.85 27.83
N ALA A 56 10.60 -51.43 28.83
CA ALA A 56 12.01 -51.04 28.74
C ALA A 56 12.91 -52.18 29.28
N PRO A 57 14.21 -51.94 29.57
CA PRO A 57 15.44 -52.44 28.93
C PRO A 57 16.05 -53.63 29.76
N PRO A 58 17.33 -54.12 29.70
CA PRO A 58 18.59 -53.38 29.50
C PRO A 58 19.87 -54.11 28.97
N TYR A 59 20.96 -53.35 28.91
CA TYR A 59 22.39 -53.71 29.04
C TYR A 59 23.20 -54.44 27.94
N ALA A 60 24.47 -54.01 27.92
CA ALA A 60 25.71 -54.73 27.62
C ALA A 60 26.29 -54.68 26.18
N ARG A 61 27.41 -53.95 26.05
CA ARG A 61 28.54 -54.33 25.17
C ARG A 61 29.07 -55.69 25.64
N PRO A 62 29.63 -56.53 24.73
CA PRO A 62 31.09 -56.69 24.76
C PRO A 62 31.77 -57.01 23.41
N TYR A 63 33.06 -56.68 23.37
CA TYR A 63 34.22 -57.30 22.67
C TYR A 63 34.03 -58.20 21.43
N GLY A 64 34.91 -57.98 20.44
CA GLY A 64 35.24 -58.95 19.38
C GLY A 64 36.53 -58.57 18.66
N PHE A 65 37.63 -59.16 19.09
CA PHE A 65 39.03 -58.98 18.68
C PHE A 65 39.49 -60.16 17.79
N LYS A 66 40.72 -60.04 17.24
CA LYS A 66 41.54 -60.99 16.44
C LYS A 66 41.34 -60.91 14.91
N GLU A 67 42.40 -60.96 14.09
CA GLU A 67 43.45 -61.99 13.99
C GLU A 67 44.72 -61.40 13.28
N HIS A 68 45.95 -61.41 13.85
CA HIS A 68 47.04 -62.46 13.80
C HIS A 68 47.87 -62.38 12.48
N VAL A 69 49.20 -62.57 12.33
CA VAL A 69 50.26 -63.49 12.88
C VAL A 69 51.65 -62.90 12.47
N ASP A 70 52.61 -62.60 13.37
CA ASP A 70 53.85 -63.34 13.84
C ASP A 70 55.01 -63.51 12.81
N PRO A 71 56.26 -63.96 13.11
CA PRO A 71 56.85 -64.48 14.38
C PRO A 71 58.33 -64.14 14.70
N TYR A 72 58.79 -64.71 15.85
CA TYR A 72 60.15 -65.12 16.29
C TYR A 72 60.93 -64.16 17.23
N ASP A 73 61.53 -64.56 18.36
CA ASP A 73 61.69 -65.86 19.08
C ASP A 73 62.11 -65.60 20.56
N ALA A 74 61.89 -66.57 21.46
CA ALA A 74 62.17 -66.57 22.92
C ALA A 74 63.64 -67.06 23.23
N PRO A 75 64.12 -67.36 24.48
CA PRO A 75 63.46 -67.39 25.80
C PRO A 75 64.29 -66.94 27.07
N GLU A 76 63.55 -66.71 28.17
CA GLU A 76 63.76 -67.21 29.56
C GLU A 76 64.85 -66.69 30.55
N ALA A 77 64.33 -66.37 31.76
CA ALA A 77 64.81 -66.53 33.15
C ALA A 77 65.81 -65.58 33.87
N ALA A 78 65.29 -65.12 35.02
CA ALA A 78 65.88 -64.96 36.38
C ALA A 78 66.76 -63.73 36.75
N GLU A 79 66.33 -63.04 37.82
CA GLU A 79 67.12 -62.08 38.61
C GLU A 79 68.25 -62.77 39.40
N PRO A 80 69.40 -62.09 39.70
CA PRO A 80 69.49 -61.17 40.85
C PRO A 80 70.40 -59.93 40.67
N LEU A 81 70.19 -58.90 41.52
CA LEU A 81 71.02 -57.71 41.79
C LEU A 81 72.47 -58.05 42.25
N PRO A 82 73.44 -57.10 42.42
CA PRO A 82 73.51 -55.64 42.12
C PRO A 82 74.85 -55.16 41.46
N SER A 83 74.89 -53.93 40.91
CA SER A 83 75.95 -52.92 41.18
C SER A 83 75.80 -51.64 40.32
N ILE A 84 76.10 -50.50 40.95
CA ILE A 84 75.94 -49.12 40.47
C ILE A 84 77.07 -48.75 39.49
N PRO A 85 76.78 -48.02 38.37
CA PRO A 85 77.43 -46.71 38.19
C PRO A 85 76.62 -45.64 37.43
N THR A 86 76.60 -44.44 38.03
CA THR A 86 76.60 -43.09 37.43
C THR A 86 75.50 -42.68 36.45
N GLY A 87 74.60 -41.82 36.93
CA GLY A 87 73.50 -41.23 36.17
C GLY A 87 73.93 -40.23 35.07
N PRO A 88 73.16 -40.13 33.97
CA PRO A 88 73.40 -39.14 32.92
C PRO A 88 72.91 -37.76 33.37
N LYS A 89 73.80 -36.76 33.21
CA LYS A 89 73.55 -35.35 33.51
C LYS A 89 72.38 -34.81 32.69
N ASP A 90 71.34 -34.34 33.38
CA ASP A 90 70.24 -33.55 32.80
C ASP A 90 70.79 -32.34 32.03
N LYS A 91 70.57 -32.32 30.70
CA LYS A 91 70.77 -31.11 29.90
C LYS A 91 69.71 -30.08 30.27
N ARG A 92 70.16 -29.03 30.96
CA ARG A 92 69.38 -27.83 31.27
C ARG A 92 69.45 -26.87 30.09
N THR A 93 68.30 -26.37 29.63
CA THR A 93 68.22 -25.28 28.63
C THR A 93 67.50 -24.12 29.32
N CYS A 94 68.14 -22.94 29.37
CA CYS A 94 67.67 -21.78 30.15
C CYS A 94 67.39 -22.04 31.64
N GLY A 95 68.28 -22.76 32.33
CA GLY A 95 68.26 -22.85 33.81
C GLY A 95 67.17 -23.72 34.45
N MET A 96 66.24 -24.30 33.68
CA MET A 96 65.16 -25.16 34.18
C MET A 96 65.22 -26.59 33.64
N LYS A 97 64.67 -27.56 34.40
CA LYS A 97 64.49 -28.95 33.93
C LYS A 97 63.52 -28.97 32.75
N ARG A 98 63.87 -29.68 31.66
CA ARG A 98 63.11 -29.74 30.39
C ARG A 98 61.62 -30.05 30.56
N ARG A 99 61.28 -30.88 31.57
CA ARG A 99 59.90 -31.24 31.94
C ARG A 99 59.10 -30.05 32.49
N ASN A 100 59.73 -29.17 33.26
CA ASN A 100 59.08 -28.00 33.85
C ASN A 100 58.91 -26.87 32.81
N LEU A 101 59.85 -26.74 31.88
CA LEU A 101 59.72 -25.80 30.76
C LEU A 101 58.54 -26.19 29.83
N ALA A 102 58.39 -27.49 29.55
CA ALA A 102 57.28 -27.99 28.74
C ALA A 102 55.90 -27.78 29.41
N ILE A 103 55.82 -27.97 30.73
CA ILE A 103 54.58 -27.71 31.50
C ILE A 103 54.26 -26.21 31.50
N LEU A 104 55.25 -25.33 31.68
CA LEU A 104 55.07 -23.89 31.65
C LEU A 104 54.59 -23.40 30.27
N LEU A 105 55.19 -23.90 29.19
CA LEU A 105 54.75 -23.61 27.82
C LEU A 105 53.32 -24.08 27.57
N GLY A 106 52.93 -25.26 28.06
CA GLY A 106 51.56 -25.74 28.02
C GLY A 106 50.57 -24.78 28.71
N PHE A 107 50.92 -24.30 29.90
CA PHE A 107 50.09 -23.31 30.63
C PHE A 107 49.98 -21.97 29.89
N ILE A 108 51.07 -21.48 29.31
CA ILE A 108 51.08 -20.23 28.54
C ILE A 108 50.19 -20.37 27.30
N VAL A 109 50.26 -21.48 26.57
CA VAL A 109 49.41 -21.72 25.40
C VAL A 109 47.94 -21.80 25.79
N ILE A 110 47.60 -22.51 26.87
CA ILE A 110 46.22 -22.57 27.38
C ILE A 110 45.73 -21.18 27.81
N ALA A 111 46.56 -20.40 28.50
CA ALA A 111 46.21 -19.04 28.92
C ALA A 111 45.97 -18.11 27.72
N ILE A 112 46.78 -18.21 26.66
CA ILE A 112 46.61 -17.45 25.42
C ILE A 112 45.31 -17.86 24.72
N LEU A 113 45.01 -19.16 24.62
CA LEU A 113 43.77 -19.64 24.00
C LEU A 113 42.54 -19.21 24.80
N ALA A 114 42.60 -19.25 26.13
CA ALA A 114 41.52 -18.78 27.00
C ALA A 114 41.29 -17.27 26.88
N LEU A 115 42.36 -16.47 26.79
CA LEU A 115 42.28 -15.03 26.54
C LEU A 115 41.74 -14.71 25.14
N ALA A 116 42.19 -15.43 24.11
CA ALA A 116 41.72 -15.25 22.74
C ALA A 116 40.24 -15.61 22.60
N LEU A 117 39.79 -16.70 23.23
CA LEU A 117 38.38 -17.07 23.27
C LEU A 117 37.55 -16.10 24.11
N GLY A 118 38.04 -15.68 25.28
CA GLY A 118 37.37 -14.73 26.16
C GLY A 118 37.20 -13.34 25.54
N LEU A 119 38.24 -12.82 24.88
CA LEU A 119 38.19 -11.55 24.16
C LEU A 119 37.42 -11.67 22.84
N GLY A 120 37.58 -12.78 22.10
CA GLY A 120 36.89 -13.02 20.84
C GLY A 120 35.37 -13.18 21.01
N LEU A 121 34.92 -13.91 22.04
CA LEU A 121 33.50 -14.03 22.37
C LEU A 121 32.98 -12.77 23.07
N GLY A 122 33.78 -12.14 23.95
CA GLY A 122 33.37 -10.96 24.71
C GLY A 122 33.20 -9.69 23.86
N LEU A 123 34.05 -9.50 22.84
CA LEU A 123 33.95 -8.39 21.89
C LEU A 123 33.07 -8.74 20.67
N GLY A 124 33.01 -10.01 20.28
CA GLY A 124 32.18 -10.48 19.16
C GLY A 124 30.69 -10.60 19.48
N LEU A 125 30.32 -10.68 20.76
CA LEU A 125 28.93 -10.67 21.24
C LEU A 125 28.50 -9.28 21.74
N GLN A 126 28.93 -8.20 21.06
CA GLN A 126 28.14 -6.97 21.12
C GLN A 126 26.77 -7.30 20.54
N LYS A 127 25.80 -7.55 21.44
CA LYS A 127 24.39 -7.51 21.10
C LYS A 127 24.15 -6.10 20.56
N ASP A 128 24.04 -5.98 19.24
CA ASP A 128 23.33 -4.88 18.64
C ASP A 128 21.94 -4.90 19.29
N SER A 129 21.73 -4.03 20.27
CA SER A 129 20.40 -3.83 20.81
C SER A 129 19.55 -3.39 19.63
N ASP A 130 18.46 -4.11 19.39
CA ASP A 130 17.42 -3.81 18.40
C ASP A 130 16.69 -2.50 18.74
N GLU A 131 17.44 -1.43 18.96
CA GLU A 131 16.94 -0.15 19.41
C GLU A 131 16.36 0.58 18.20
N ILE A 132 15.07 0.91 18.29
CA ILE A 132 14.40 1.77 17.33
C ILE A 132 15.09 3.14 17.38
N LYS A 133 15.85 3.47 16.32
CA LYS A 133 16.64 4.71 16.23
C LYS A 133 15.76 5.94 16.05
N ASN A 134 14.63 5.81 15.35
CA ASN A 134 13.76 6.94 15.07
C ASN A 134 12.93 7.34 16.31
N PRO A 135 13.00 8.61 16.79
CA PRO A 135 12.27 9.05 17.97
C PRO A 135 10.75 8.91 17.87
N VAL A 136 10.19 9.17 16.67
CA VAL A 136 8.76 9.03 16.40
C VAL A 136 8.35 7.56 16.53
N CYS A 137 9.10 6.65 15.91
CA CYS A 137 8.82 5.22 15.96
C CYS A 137 9.02 4.61 17.35
N ARG A 138 9.91 5.18 18.18
CA ARG A 138 10.10 4.73 19.57
C ARG A 138 8.89 5.07 20.44
N LYS A 139 8.30 6.24 20.22
CA LYS A 139 7.13 6.71 20.97
C LYS A 139 5.83 6.12 20.44
N ASN A 140 5.70 6.03 19.12
CA ASN A 140 4.51 5.61 18.38
C ASN A 140 4.92 4.59 17.27
N PRO A 141 5.26 3.34 17.63
CA PRO A 141 5.68 2.34 16.65
C PRO A 141 4.62 2.04 15.58
N GLU A 142 3.34 2.26 15.87
CA GLU A 142 2.23 2.11 14.93
C GLU A 142 2.26 3.09 13.74
N PHE A 143 3.09 4.15 13.81
CA PHE A 143 3.31 5.10 12.71
C PHE A 143 4.47 4.71 11.81
N CYS A 144 5.09 3.55 12.03
CA CYS A 144 6.30 3.18 11.32
C CYS A 144 6.19 1.78 10.72
N VAL A 145 6.73 1.63 9.52
CA VAL A 145 6.71 0.39 8.77
C VAL A 145 8.13 -0.03 8.44
N GLY A 146 8.43 -1.31 8.66
CA GLY A 146 9.67 -1.94 8.20
C GLY A 146 10.92 -1.19 8.63
N GLY A 147 11.66 -0.65 7.66
CA GLY A 147 12.95 -0.01 7.89
C GLY A 147 12.92 1.24 8.76
N ALA A 148 11.78 1.92 8.81
CA ALA A 148 11.56 3.04 9.73
C ALA A 148 11.62 2.61 11.21
N LEU A 149 11.19 1.37 11.51
CA LEU A 149 11.30 0.79 12.85
C LEU A 149 12.75 0.39 13.14
N ASN A 150 13.37 -0.31 12.20
CA ASN A 150 14.76 -0.74 12.29
C ASN A 150 15.34 -0.98 10.91
N GLU A 151 16.53 -0.45 10.63
CA GLU A 151 17.23 -0.56 9.35
C GLU A 151 17.40 -2.01 8.88
N LYS A 152 17.50 -2.97 9.82
CA LYS A 152 17.60 -4.40 9.49
C LYS A 152 16.38 -4.96 8.75
N TYR A 153 15.24 -4.27 8.87
CA TYR A 153 14.00 -4.65 8.22
C TYR A 153 13.86 -4.11 6.80
N PHE A 154 14.73 -3.21 6.33
CA PHE A 154 14.69 -2.73 4.94
C PHE A 154 14.67 -3.91 3.96
N SER A 155 13.73 -3.84 3.02
CA SER A 155 13.61 -4.82 1.94
C SER A 155 14.90 -4.85 1.12
N LYS A 156 15.34 -6.05 0.73
CA LYS A 156 16.59 -6.28 -0.04
C LYS A 156 16.34 -6.78 -1.46
N ARG A 157 15.06 -6.94 -1.82
CA ARG A 157 14.55 -7.41 -3.11
C ARG A 157 13.16 -6.80 -3.31
N GLY A 158 12.64 -6.84 -4.53
CA GLY A 158 11.29 -6.36 -4.83
C GLY A 158 11.08 -4.89 -4.45
N VAL A 159 10.00 -4.60 -3.72
CA VAL A 159 9.66 -3.22 -3.34
C VAL A 159 10.12 -2.83 -1.94
N PHE A 160 10.22 -1.53 -1.71
CA PHE A 160 10.47 -0.98 -0.39
C PHE A 160 9.30 -1.27 0.58
N ASN A 161 9.59 -1.55 1.85
CA ASN A 161 8.56 -1.80 2.85
C ASN A 161 7.80 -0.52 3.23
N GLY A 162 6.47 -0.57 3.16
CA GLY A 162 5.64 0.63 3.31
C GLY A 162 5.79 1.59 2.12
N THR A 163 6.24 1.13 0.95
CA THR A 163 6.29 2.00 -0.24
C THR A 163 4.91 2.57 -0.55
N GLY A 164 4.86 3.81 -1.04
CA GLY A 164 3.72 4.28 -1.82
C GLY A 164 3.44 3.35 -3.00
N ILE A 165 2.16 3.10 -3.27
CA ILE A 165 1.69 2.36 -4.44
C ILE A 165 0.63 3.23 -5.09
N ALA A 166 0.84 3.63 -6.34
CA ALA A 166 -0.08 4.51 -7.06
C ALA A 166 -0.41 3.93 -8.43
N LEU A 167 -1.58 4.29 -8.96
CA LEU A 167 -2.06 3.80 -10.24
C LEU A 167 -2.48 4.96 -11.14
N ALA A 168 -2.10 4.88 -12.41
CA ALA A 168 -2.62 5.74 -13.47
C ALA A 168 -3.39 4.91 -14.49
N GLY A 169 -4.64 5.28 -14.77
CA GLY A 169 -5.42 4.68 -15.86
C GLY A 169 -4.93 5.15 -17.23
N GLU A 170 -5.03 4.29 -18.25
CA GLU A 170 -4.62 4.61 -19.61
C GLU A 170 -5.79 4.61 -20.60
N SER A 171 -6.43 5.77 -20.78
CA SER A 171 -7.67 5.92 -21.57
C SER A 171 -7.48 6.10 -23.08
N TRP A 172 -6.27 6.43 -23.54
CA TRP A 172 -6.03 6.90 -24.92
C TRP A 172 -5.18 5.98 -25.81
N ASN A 173 -4.99 4.74 -25.40
CA ASN A 173 -4.14 3.81 -26.14
C ASN A 173 -4.88 3.11 -27.29
N LYS A 174 -5.31 3.87 -28.30
CA LYS A 174 -5.67 3.28 -29.58
C LYS A 174 -4.42 2.62 -30.20
N GLY A 175 -4.29 1.30 -30.03
CA GLY A 175 -3.21 0.49 -30.60
C GLY A 175 -2.09 0.08 -29.63
N GLN A 176 -2.00 0.67 -28.44
CA GLN A 176 -1.10 0.19 -27.39
C GLN A 176 -1.88 -0.69 -26.41
N ARG A 177 -1.47 -1.94 -26.24
CA ARG A 177 -2.15 -2.94 -25.40
C ARG A 177 -1.96 -2.67 -23.90
N ARG A 178 -2.38 -1.53 -23.36
CA ARG A 178 -2.17 -1.15 -21.94
C ARG A 178 -3.45 -0.68 -21.29
N ILE A 179 -3.70 -1.16 -20.07
CA ILE A 179 -4.92 -0.91 -19.28
C ILE A 179 -4.64 0.15 -18.22
N PHE A 180 -3.65 -0.10 -17.36
CA PHE A 180 -3.19 0.83 -16.33
C PHE A 180 -1.73 0.60 -16.00
N THR A 181 -1.10 1.62 -15.42
CA THR A 181 0.29 1.60 -14.95
C THR A 181 0.33 1.75 -13.45
N LEU A 182 1.10 0.89 -12.79
CA LEU A 182 1.37 0.90 -11.36
C LEU A 182 2.75 1.51 -11.09
N TYR A 183 2.82 2.41 -10.12
CA TYR A 183 4.04 3.08 -9.66
C TYR A 183 4.35 2.66 -8.24
N PHE A 184 5.63 2.37 -7.96
CA PHE A 184 6.09 1.88 -6.68
C PHE A 184 7.55 2.27 -6.44
N GLN A 185 7.99 2.28 -5.20
CA GLN A 185 9.41 2.42 -4.86
C GLN A 185 10.06 1.04 -4.81
N HIS A 186 11.04 0.83 -5.66
CA HIS A 186 11.90 -0.35 -5.63
C HIS A 186 12.77 -0.33 -4.38
N HIS A 187 13.24 -1.49 -3.91
CA HIS A 187 14.06 -1.58 -2.70
C HIS A 187 15.39 -0.77 -2.79
N THR A 188 15.84 -0.42 -4.00
CA THR A 188 16.99 0.49 -4.24
C THR A 188 16.70 1.95 -3.92
N GLY A 189 15.42 2.31 -3.70
CA GLY A 189 14.95 3.67 -3.44
C GLY A 189 14.42 4.41 -4.67
N ASP A 190 14.55 3.84 -5.88
CA ASP A 190 14.04 4.42 -7.11
C ASP A 190 12.51 4.26 -7.20
N ILE A 191 11.80 5.28 -7.67
CA ILE A 191 10.40 5.11 -8.09
C ILE A 191 10.41 4.51 -9.49
N ARG A 192 9.77 3.35 -9.66
CA ARG A 192 9.65 2.63 -10.92
C ARG A 192 8.18 2.44 -11.28
N PHE A 193 7.92 2.05 -12.54
CA PHE A 193 6.58 1.69 -12.99
C PHE A 193 6.52 0.35 -13.72
N MET A 194 5.36 -0.29 -13.66
CA MET A 194 5.02 -1.47 -14.46
C MET A 194 3.60 -1.35 -15.01
N GLN A 195 3.37 -1.97 -16.17
CA GLN A 195 2.14 -1.80 -16.94
C GLN A 195 1.37 -3.11 -16.99
N TYR A 196 0.05 -3.02 -16.83
CA TYR A 196 -0.85 -4.14 -17.04
C TYR A 196 -1.44 -4.07 -18.45
N THR A 197 -1.24 -5.12 -19.25
CA THR A 197 -1.59 -5.13 -20.67
C THR A 197 -2.97 -5.71 -20.93
N THR A 198 -3.55 -5.48 -22.13
CA THR A 198 -4.80 -6.14 -22.55
C THR A 198 -4.66 -7.67 -22.64
N ASP A 199 -3.43 -8.17 -22.82
CA ASP A 199 -3.12 -9.61 -22.72
C ASP A 199 -3.09 -10.13 -21.26
N ARG A 200 -3.48 -9.30 -20.29
CA ARG A 200 -3.53 -9.60 -18.85
C ARG A 200 -2.18 -9.98 -18.24
N LYS A 201 -1.11 -9.31 -18.67
CA LYS A 201 0.25 -9.52 -18.19
C LYS A 201 0.83 -8.22 -17.64
N TRP A 202 1.67 -8.38 -16.61
CA TRP A 202 2.52 -7.32 -16.10
C TRP A 202 3.81 -7.24 -16.90
N VAL A 203 4.19 -6.04 -17.31
CA VAL A 203 5.40 -5.77 -18.09
C VAL A 203 6.13 -4.55 -17.53
N GLY A 204 7.46 -4.62 -17.44
CA GLY A 204 8.29 -3.54 -16.91
C GLY A 204 8.63 -3.70 -15.43
N GLY A 205 8.89 -2.60 -14.75
CA GLY A 205 9.34 -2.57 -13.34
C GLY A 205 10.85 -2.63 -13.15
N THR A 206 11.63 -2.72 -14.23
CA THR A 206 13.10 -2.70 -14.14
C THR A 206 13.61 -1.27 -14.04
N LYS A 207 14.92 -1.10 -13.86
CA LYS A 207 15.59 0.20 -13.87
C LYS A 207 15.32 1.05 -15.13
N ALA A 208 14.98 0.43 -16.26
CA ALA A 208 14.60 1.16 -17.48
C ALA A 208 13.25 1.89 -17.35
N GLN A 209 12.42 1.51 -16.38
CA GLN A 209 11.15 2.17 -16.05
C GLN A 209 11.27 3.07 -14.81
N THR A 210 12.44 3.67 -14.60
CA THR A 210 12.63 4.61 -13.49
C THR A 210 11.97 5.97 -13.79
N VAL A 211 11.24 6.46 -12.80
CA VAL A 211 10.52 7.74 -12.80
C VAL A 211 11.27 8.80 -11.99
N ALA A 212 11.88 8.40 -10.86
CA ALA A 212 12.64 9.27 -9.98
C ALA A 212 13.72 8.50 -9.18
N TYR A 213 14.84 9.17 -8.88
CA TYR A 213 16.00 8.60 -8.15
C TYR A 213 16.21 9.21 -6.75
N ASP A 214 15.54 10.32 -6.47
CA ASP A 214 15.71 11.16 -5.29
C ASP A 214 14.58 10.99 -4.26
N ALA A 215 13.73 9.99 -4.43
CA ALA A 215 12.63 9.68 -3.52
C ALA A 215 13.13 9.31 -2.11
N LYS A 216 12.46 9.84 -1.08
CA LYS A 216 12.67 9.42 0.32
C LYS A 216 12.35 7.93 0.45
N PRO A 217 13.08 7.16 1.27
CA PRO A 217 12.71 5.78 1.57
C PRO A 217 11.28 5.69 2.14
N ALA A 218 10.48 4.73 1.65
CA ALA A 218 9.05 4.58 1.97
C ALA A 218 8.21 5.84 1.69
N THR A 219 8.57 6.63 0.65
CA THR A 219 7.79 7.81 0.29
C THR A 219 6.35 7.43 -0.09
N PRO A 220 5.33 8.22 0.28
CA PRO A 220 4.04 8.12 -0.38
C PRO A 220 4.22 8.46 -1.87
N ILE A 221 3.39 7.85 -2.71
CA ILE A 221 3.34 8.09 -4.14
C ILE A 221 1.87 8.34 -4.49
N SER A 222 1.62 9.38 -5.27
CA SER A 222 0.31 9.64 -5.85
C SER A 222 0.44 9.87 -7.34
N ALA A 223 -0.50 9.31 -8.11
CA ALA A 223 -0.49 9.37 -9.56
C ALA A 223 -1.78 9.99 -10.05
N VAL A 224 -1.65 10.96 -10.96
CA VAL A 224 -2.78 11.55 -11.67
C VAL A 224 -2.53 11.39 -13.17
N SER A 225 -3.45 10.74 -13.87
CA SER A 225 -3.49 10.74 -15.33
C SER A 225 -4.75 11.41 -15.86
N PHE A 226 -4.59 12.13 -16.96
CA PHE A 226 -5.69 12.78 -17.67
C PHE A 226 -5.35 12.99 -19.14
N ALA A 227 -6.36 13.27 -19.96
CA ALA A 227 -6.20 13.57 -21.38
C ALA A 227 -6.84 14.91 -21.76
N ILE A 228 -6.05 15.83 -22.32
CA ILE A 228 -6.52 17.12 -22.82
C ILE A 228 -5.99 17.30 -24.24
N ASN A 229 -6.87 17.69 -25.16
CA ASN A 229 -6.52 17.95 -26.57
C ASN A 229 -5.73 16.77 -27.21
N GLN A 230 -6.21 15.54 -27.01
CA GLN A 230 -5.59 14.29 -27.52
C GLN A 230 -4.20 13.95 -26.94
N THR A 231 -3.70 14.75 -25.99
CA THR A 231 -2.46 14.45 -25.27
C THR A 231 -2.81 13.86 -23.92
N GLN A 232 -2.23 12.69 -23.62
CA GLN A 232 -2.34 12.09 -22.30
C GLN A 232 -1.14 12.50 -21.46
N TYR A 233 -1.42 12.95 -20.24
CA TYR A 233 -0.45 13.36 -19.25
C TYR A 233 -0.47 12.40 -18.06
N PHE A 234 0.70 12.18 -17.49
CA PHE A 234 0.92 11.41 -16.28
C PHE A 234 1.72 12.29 -15.32
N HIS A 235 1.19 12.52 -14.13
CA HIS A 235 1.82 13.28 -13.07
C HIS A 235 2.04 12.35 -11.88
N ILE A 236 3.29 12.21 -11.45
CA ILE A 236 3.67 11.44 -10.27
C ILE A 236 4.16 12.39 -9.20
N PHE A 237 3.57 12.30 -8.03
CA PHE A 237 3.88 13.11 -6.87
C PHE A 237 4.46 12.24 -5.76
N TYR A 238 5.52 12.72 -5.13
CA TYR A 238 6.24 12.01 -4.07
C TYR A 238 7.01 12.99 -3.19
N ILE A 239 7.65 12.48 -2.13
CA ILE A 239 8.51 13.27 -1.25
C ILE A 239 9.96 12.87 -1.49
N THR A 240 10.81 13.87 -1.71
CA THR A 240 12.24 13.67 -1.96
C THR A 240 13.02 13.38 -0.67
N LYS A 241 14.27 12.92 -0.81
CA LYS A 241 15.23 12.75 0.29
C LYS A 241 15.49 14.06 1.07
N SER A 242 15.24 15.22 0.47
CA SER A 242 15.30 16.54 1.13
C SER A 242 13.99 16.96 1.77
N ASN A 243 13.02 16.05 1.92
CA ASN A 243 11.68 16.31 2.46
C ASN A 243 10.92 17.42 1.69
N THR A 244 11.11 17.50 0.38
CA THR A 244 10.34 18.40 -0.49
C THR A 244 9.30 17.62 -1.29
N VAL A 245 8.15 18.22 -1.53
CA VAL A 245 7.12 17.66 -2.42
C VAL A 245 7.60 17.84 -3.86
N ALA A 246 7.74 16.72 -4.56
CA ALA A 246 8.14 16.69 -5.95
C ALA A 246 7.01 16.22 -6.85
N GLN A 247 7.05 16.72 -8.07
CA GLN A 247 6.23 16.36 -9.21
C GLN A 247 7.15 16.00 -10.37
N THR A 248 6.87 14.86 -11.00
CA THR A 248 7.43 14.52 -12.31
C THR A 248 6.30 14.23 -13.27
N VAL A 249 6.50 14.63 -14.53
CA VAL A 249 5.47 14.65 -15.56
C VAL A 249 5.99 13.97 -16.80
N GLN A 250 5.13 13.18 -17.43
CA GLN A 250 5.35 12.60 -18.75
C GLN A 250 4.09 12.81 -19.58
N SER A 251 4.27 12.85 -20.91
CA SER A 251 3.15 12.75 -21.86
C SER A 251 3.34 11.61 -22.84
N ASN A 252 2.26 11.14 -23.45
CA ASN A 252 2.33 10.16 -24.54
C ASN A 252 3.08 10.66 -25.79
N ILE A 253 3.27 11.99 -25.91
CA ILE A 253 4.05 12.61 -27.00
C ILE A 253 5.55 12.59 -26.66
N SER A 254 5.92 13.07 -25.47
CA SER A 254 7.33 13.18 -25.08
C SER A 254 7.92 11.81 -24.71
N SER A 255 7.13 10.96 -24.05
CA SER A 255 7.56 9.71 -23.42
C SER A 255 8.79 9.87 -22.50
N ILE A 256 9.05 11.09 -22.01
CA ILE A 256 10.18 11.41 -21.14
C ILE A 256 9.64 11.97 -19.82
N TRP A 257 10.17 11.50 -18.70
CA TRP A 257 9.89 12.06 -17.38
C TRP A 257 10.68 13.36 -17.19
N ALA A 258 9.98 14.43 -16.83
CA ALA A 258 10.57 15.74 -16.58
C ALA A 258 10.00 16.36 -15.28
N PRO A 259 10.77 17.23 -14.60
CA PRO A 259 10.26 17.98 -13.45
C PRO A 259 8.97 18.74 -13.78
N GLY A 260 7.96 18.63 -12.91
CA GLY A 260 6.70 19.36 -13.04
C GLY A 260 6.73 20.76 -12.45
N PRO A 261 5.73 21.61 -12.77
CA PRO A 261 5.67 23.00 -12.31
C PRO A 261 5.59 23.15 -10.78
N LEU A 262 5.09 22.14 -10.04
CA LEU A 262 5.03 22.17 -8.57
C LEU A 262 6.42 22.38 -7.94
N ASN A 263 7.47 21.84 -8.57
CA ASN A 263 8.82 21.83 -8.02
C ASN A 263 9.40 23.24 -7.84
N THR A 264 8.90 24.22 -8.61
CA THR A 264 9.33 25.63 -8.51
C THR A 264 8.94 26.28 -7.19
N LEU A 265 7.94 25.73 -6.48
CA LEU A 265 7.48 26.24 -5.20
C LEU A 265 8.32 25.77 -4.01
N ASN A 266 9.18 24.75 -4.20
CA ASN A 266 10.04 24.18 -3.16
C ASN A 266 9.29 23.87 -1.83
N LEU A 267 8.14 23.20 -1.94
CA LEU A 267 7.26 22.94 -0.80
C LEU A 267 7.89 21.88 0.12
N THR A 268 8.08 22.21 1.40
CA THR A 268 8.59 21.27 2.41
C THR A 268 7.44 20.48 3.02
N ALA A 269 7.58 19.15 3.06
CA ALA A 269 6.65 18.25 3.72
C ALA A 269 7.09 17.97 5.17
N TYR A 270 6.16 17.49 6.00
CA TYR A 270 6.44 17.04 7.35
C TYR A 270 7.48 15.91 7.35
N ASP A 271 8.59 16.11 8.08
CA ASP A 271 9.64 15.10 8.20
C ASP A 271 9.26 14.03 9.21
N ALA A 272 8.51 13.04 8.73
CA ALA A 272 8.21 11.82 9.47
C ALA A 272 8.52 10.56 8.64
N PRO A 273 8.61 9.38 9.28
CA PRO A 273 8.85 8.13 8.57
C PRO A 273 7.72 7.72 7.63
N THR A 274 6.49 8.06 7.98
CA THR A 274 5.29 7.87 7.16
C THR A 274 4.49 9.16 7.18
N VAL A 275 3.94 9.51 6.02
CA VAL A 275 3.13 10.71 5.82
C VAL A 275 2.12 10.47 4.71
N GLY A 276 0.93 11.06 4.83
CA GLY A 276 -0.04 11.08 3.74
C GLY A 276 0.40 11.99 2.60
N LEU A 277 0.13 11.61 1.36
CA LEU A 277 0.20 12.52 0.22
C LEU A 277 -0.80 12.02 -0.81
N GLN A 278 -1.64 12.91 -1.32
CA GLN A 278 -2.56 12.55 -2.39
C GLN A 278 -2.77 13.73 -3.33
N ALA A 279 -2.71 13.45 -4.63
CA ALA A 279 -3.16 14.34 -5.67
C ALA A 279 -4.33 13.70 -6.42
N CYS A 280 -5.28 14.53 -6.84
CA CYS A 280 -6.43 14.06 -7.60
C CYS A 280 -6.81 15.03 -8.69
N TRP A 281 -7.31 14.47 -9.79
CA TRP A 281 -7.89 15.24 -10.86
C TRP A 281 -9.22 15.87 -10.42
N LYS A 282 -9.31 17.19 -10.60
CA LYS A 282 -10.51 18.01 -10.46
C LYS A 282 -11.20 18.08 -11.81
N GLY A 283 -12.28 17.33 -11.94
CA GLY A 283 -13.06 17.24 -13.17
C GLY A 283 -13.60 15.82 -13.37
N ASN A 284 -13.51 15.36 -14.60
CA ASN A 284 -13.90 14.02 -15.02
C ASN A 284 -13.09 12.89 -14.39
N PHE A 285 -13.73 11.77 -14.07
CA PHE A 285 -13.05 10.58 -13.56
C PHE A 285 -11.90 10.17 -14.51
N TYR A 286 -10.67 10.10 -13.99
CA TYR A 286 -9.41 9.85 -14.74
C TYR A 286 -9.09 10.84 -15.89
N GLY A 287 -9.71 12.02 -15.89
CA GLY A 287 -9.35 13.08 -16.81
C GLY A 287 -9.64 12.81 -18.29
N ASP A 288 -10.42 11.78 -18.62
CA ASP A 288 -10.78 11.45 -20.01
C ASP A 288 -12.10 12.13 -20.41
N ASN A 289 -12.04 12.89 -21.51
CA ASN A 289 -13.18 13.66 -22.02
C ASN A 289 -14.33 12.75 -22.52
N ASP A 290 -14.04 11.47 -22.79
CA ASP A 290 -15.05 10.46 -23.17
C ASP A 290 -15.63 9.77 -21.93
N PHE A 291 -16.61 10.41 -21.32
CA PHE A 291 -17.30 9.91 -20.13
C PHE A 291 -17.92 8.52 -20.30
N THR A 292 -18.27 8.12 -21.54
CA THR A 292 -19.01 6.88 -21.81
C THR A 292 -18.23 5.60 -21.55
N LYS A 293 -16.89 5.68 -21.50
CA LYS A 293 -16.00 4.55 -21.22
C LYS A 293 -15.82 4.26 -19.73
N PHE A 294 -16.33 5.14 -18.87
CA PHE A 294 -16.22 4.97 -17.43
C PHE A 294 -17.51 4.40 -16.88
N PRO A 295 -17.45 3.31 -16.11
CA PRO A 295 -18.62 2.87 -15.37
C PRO A 295 -18.97 3.91 -14.30
N THR A 296 -20.26 4.11 -14.06
CA THR A 296 -20.78 4.70 -12.83
C THR A 296 -20.45 3.79 -11.65
N PHE A 297 -20.76 4.22 -10.43
CA PHE A 297 -20.59 3.41 -9.22
C PHE A 297 -21.19 2.00 -9.36
N SER A 298 -22.29 1.85 -10.12
CA SER A 298 -22.99 0.58 -10.32
C SER A 298 -22.39 -0.31 -11.43
N GLY A 299 -21.28 0.08 -12.04
CA GLY A 299 -20.71 -0.64 -13.19
C GLY A 299 -21.40 -0.34 -14.54
N ALA A 300 -22.47 0.46 -14.53
CA ALA A 300 -23.20 0.88 -15.73
C ALA A 300 -22.42 1.94 -16.51
N PRO A 301 -22.51 2.04 -17.86
CA PRO A 301 -21.86 3.12 -18.60
C PRO A 301 -22.29 4.49 -18.09
N ASN A 302 -21.36 5.41 -17.86
CA ASN A 302 -21.69 6.79 -17.53
C ASN A 302 -22.34 7.45 -18.76
N THR A 303 -23.52 8.06 -18.56
CA THR A 303 -24.33 8.70 -19.61
C THR A 303 -24.31 10.23 -19.52
N GLN A 304 -23.59 10.80 -18.55
CA GLN A 304 -23.55 12.23 -18.30
C GLN A 304 -22.19 12.86 -18.64
N PRO A 305 -22.16 13.94 -19.45
CA PRO A 305 -20.95 14.71 -19.70
C PRO A 305 -20.41 15.35 -18.43
N PHE A 306 -19.09 15.49 -18.35
CA PHE A 306 -18.45 16.20 -17.25
C PHE A 306 -18.47 17.71 -17.48
N ALA A 307 -18.93 18.47 -16.49
CA ALA A 307 -18.92 19.92 -16.48
C ALA A 307 -17.69 20.45 -15.71
N GLY A 308 -17.30 21.70 -16.00
CA GLY A 308 -16.46 22.49 -15.09
C GLY A 308 -14.98 22.68 -15.46
N SER A 309 -14.35 23.54 -14.66
CA SER A 309 -12.92 23.87 -14.67
C SER A 309 -12.06 22.65 -14.32
N LYS A 310 -11.21 22.25 -15.28
CA LYS A 310 -10.29 21.12 -15.20
C LYS A 310 -9.03 21.49 -14.42
N GLY A 311 -8.56 20.60 -13.55
CA GLY A 311 -7.36 20.85 -12.77
C GLY A 311 -6.93 19.69 -11.91
N MET A 312 -6.02 19.94 -10.98
CA MET A 312 -5.59 18.98 -9.96
C MET A 312 -5.62 19.65 -8.60
N ASN A 313 -5.91 18.87 -7.57
CA ASN A 313 -5.61 19.24 -6.20
C ASN A 313 -4.51 18.33 -5.67
N ILE A 314 -3.69 18.83 -4.76
CA ILE A 314 -2.75 18.04 -3.96
C ILE A 314 -2.87 18.41 -2.49
N TRP A 315 -2.77 17.39 -1.64
CA TRP A 315 -2.68 17.51 -0.20
C TRP A 315 -1.40 16.84 0.28
N PHE A 316 -0.65 17.54 1.12
CA PHE A 316 0.55 17.03 1.78
C PHE A 316 0.70 17.64 3.17
N PRO A 317 1.26 16.91 4.15
CA PRO A 317 1.38 17.38 5.51
C PRO A 317 2.56 18.32 5.68
N VAL A 318 2.40 19.27 6.60
CA VAL A 318 3.44 20.24 6.97
C VAL A 318 3.83 20.15 8.44
N ASP A 319 3.00 19.51 9.26
CA ASP A 319 3.27 19.09 10.62
C ASP A 319 2.49 17.81 10.94
N GLU A 320 2.59 17.29 12.16
CA GLU A 320 1.92 16.05 12.62
C GLU A 320 0.38 16.08 12.47
N THR A 321 -0.20 17.27 12.34
CA THR A 321 -1.64 17.49 12.53
C THR A 321 -2.33 18.28 11.43
N SER A 322 -1.58 18.67 10.39
CA SER A 322 -2.04 19.61 9.38
C SER A 322 -1.59 19.25 7.97
N PHE A 323 -2.46 19.47 7.00
CA PHE A 323 -2.18 19.36 5.57
C PHE A 323 -2.32 20.71 4.88
N GLU A 324 -1.46 20.99 3.91
CA GLU A 324 -1.66 22.09 2.97
C GLU A 324 -2.33 21.56 1.71
N GLN A 325 -3.25 22.34 1.16
CA GLN A 325 -3.89 22.08 -0.13
C GLN A 325 -3.40 23.09 -1.16
N TYR A 326 -2.96 22.57 -2.31
CA TYR A 326 -2.68 23.36 -3.51
C TYR A 326 -3.56 22.88 -4.66
N ALA A 327 -3.84 23.77 -5.61
CA ALA A 327 -4.52 23.42 -6.84
C ALA A 327 -3.78 23.95 -8.06
N TRP A 328 -3.87 23.20 -9.15
CA TRP A 328 -3.43 23.58 -10.47
C TRP A 328 -4.65 23.57 -11.40
N TYR A 329 -4.74 24.51 -12.33
CA TYR A 329 -5.85 24.62 -13.26
C TYR A 329 -5.36 24.62 -14.70
N SER A 330 -5.99 23.79 -15.54
CA SER A 330 -5.68 23.72 -16.96
C SER A 330 -6.01 25.03 -17.65
N GLY A 331 -5.11 25.51 -18.52
CA GLY A 331 -5.32 26.69 -19.34
C GLY A 331 -5.01 28.02 -18.65
N GLN A 332 -4.42 28.01 -17.46
CA GLN A 332 -3.84 29.21 -16.86
C GLN A 332 -2.57 29.62 -17.59
N GLU A 333 -2.38 30.94 -17.79
CA GLU A 333 -1.24 31.50 -18.53
C GLU A 333 0.12 31.11 -17.95
N ASN A 334 0.20 30.88 -16.64
CA ASN A 334 1.45 30.62 -15.91
C ASN A 334 1.68 29.15 -15.53
N ASP A 335 0.76 28.25 -15.88
CA ASP A 335 0.84 26.81 -15.54
C ASP A 335 1.21 26.51 -14.06
N SER A 336 0.79 27.39 -13.14
CA SER A 336 1.30 27.45 -11.78
C SER A 336 0.37 26.79 -10.77
N TRP A 337 0.94 26.19 -9.73
CA TRP A 337 0.19 25.74 -8.56
C TRP A 337 -0.11 26.91 -7.63
N VAL A 338 -1.33 26.93 -7.09
CA VAL A 338 -1.83 27.99 -6.21
C VAL A 338 -2.22 27.38 -4.88
N HIS A 339 -1.79 28.02 -3.78
CA HIS A 339 -2.21 27.66 -2.43
C HIS A 339 -3.71 27.88 -2.25
N ILE A 340 -4.40 26.92 -1.63
CA ILE A 340 -5.84 27.00 -1.40
C ILE A 340 -6.12 27.23 0.09
N GLN A 341 -5.70 26.30 0.95
CA GLN A 341 -5.95 26.37 2.37
C GLN A 341 -5.11 25.37 3.16
N ARG A 342 -5.03 25.59 4.47
CA ARG A 342 -4.54 24.61 5.44
C ARG A 342 -5.69 23.87 6.11
N TRP A 343 -5.54 22.56 6.23
CA TRP A 343 -6.46 21.64 6.90
C TRP A 343 -5.85 21.24 8.24
N ASN A 344 -6.47 21.60 9.36
CA ASN A 344 -5.95 21.32 10.71
C ASN A 344 -6.76 20.22 11.39
N GLY A 345 -6.15 19.54 12.37
CA GLY A 345 -6.83 18.57 13.24
C GLY A 345 -6.85 17.13 12.70
N PHE A 346 -6.15 16.87 11.59
CA PHE A 346 -6.05 15.56 10.98
C PHE A 346 -4.78 14.83 11.41
N ASN A 347 -4.67 13.56 11.09
CA ASN A 347 -3.47 12.77 11.34
C ASN A 347 -2.59 12.79 10.09
N ALA A 348 -1.45 13.46 10.17
CA ALA A 348 -0.54 13.62 9.03
C ALA A 348 0.13 12.32 8.56
N HIS A 349 0.14 11.28 9.40
CA HIS A 349 0.72 9.99 9.06
C HIS A 349 -0.22 9.10 8.23
N ALA A 350 -1.52 9.39 8.24
CA ALA A 350 -2.50 8.67 7.43
C ALA A 350 -2.60 9.24 6.01
N GLY A 351 -3.01 8.40 5.07
CA GLY A 351 -3.29 8.81 3.69
C GLY A 351 -4.46 9.80 3.60
N VAL A 352 -4.47 10.53 2.49
CA VAL A 352 -5.58 11.40 2.10
C VAL A 352 -6.30 10.75 0.92
N GLY A 353 -7.62 10.72 0.94
CA GLY A 353 -8.42 10.36 -0.23
C GLY A 353 -8.92 11.62 -0.93
N CYS A 354 -9.05 11.61 -2.25
CA CYS A 354 -9.78 12.66 -2.94
C CYS A 354 -10.40 12.16 -4.24
N TYR A 355 -11.59 12.64 -4.57
CA TYR A 355 -12.33 12.21 -5.76
C TYR A 355 -13.24 13.34 -6.24
N SER A 356 -13.54 13.38 -7.54
CA SER A 356 -14.59 14.23 -8.09
C SER A 356 -15.78 13.35 -8.47
N TRP A 357 -17.00 13.77 -8.13
CA TRP A 357 -18.22 12.98 -8.29
C TRP A 357 -19.25 13.63 -9.21
N GLY A 358 -20.16 12.81 -9.74
CA GLY A 358 -21.27 13.24 -10.58
C GLY A 358 -20.82 13.98 -11.84
N GLN A 359 -21.42 15.14 -12.10
CA GLN A 359 -21.06 16.02 -13.22
C GLN A 359 -19.66 16.63 -13.09
N GLY A 360 -18.87 16.29 -12.07
CA GLY A 360 -17.56 16.89 -11.80
C GLY A 360 -17.64 18.18 -10.98
N ASN A 361 -18.84 18.56 -10.52
CA ASN A 361 -19.05 19.77 -9.74
C ASN A 361 -18.84 19.55 -8.24
N THR A 362 -19.09 18.34 -7.72
CA THR A 362 -18.84 18.02 -6.31
C THR A 362 -17.49 17.32 -6.17
N THR A 363 -16.59 17.90 -5.38
CA THR A 363 -15.30 17.31 -5.03
C THR A 363 -15.33 16.79 -3.61
N TYR A 364 -14.67 15.66 -3.37
CA TYR A 364 -14.51 15.03 -2.07
C TYR A 364 -13.05 14.99 -1.65
N ALA A 365 -12.82 15.12 -0.35
CA ALA A 365 -11.55 14.85 0.31
C ALA A 365 -11.81 14.01 1.56
N MET A 366 -10.96 13.04 1.84
CA MET A 366 -11.08 12.14 2.98
C MET A 366 -9.81 12.20 3.80
N PHE A 367 -9.96 12.38 5.11
CA PHE A 367 -8.85 12.48 6.04
C PHE A 367 -9.08 11.58 7.24
N SER A 368 -8.02 10.94 7.75
CA SER A 368 -8.08 10.34 9.07
C SER A 368 -7.83 11.41 10.14
N ASN A 369 -8.69 11.49 11.14
CA ASN A 369 -8.47 12.35 12.30
C ASN A 369 -7.62 11.65 13.37
N LYS A 370 -7.25 12.39 14.43
CA LYS A 370 -6.44 11.86 15.54
C LYS A 370 -7.13 10.75 16.34
N ALA A 371 -8.46 10.63 16.23
CA ALA A 371 -9.25 9.57 16.86
C ALA A 371 -9.38 8.33 15.96
N LYS A 372 -8.52 8.19 14.93
CA LYS A 372 -8.49 7.02 14.04
C LYS A 372 -9.83 6.81 13.33
N THR A 373 -10.45 7.92 12.93
CA THR A 373 -11.70 7.94 12.16
C THR A 373 -11.45 8.65 10.83
N VAL A 374 -11.83 8.01 9.73
CA VAL A 374 -11.85 8.67 8.42
C VAL A 374 -13.09 9.53 8.33
N GLU A 375 -12.90 10.81 8.06
CA GLU A 375 -13.94 11.78 7.78
C GLU A 375 -14.01 12.04 6.28
N MET A 376 -15.21 12.27 5.77
CA MET A 376 -15.43 12.61 4.37
C MET A 376 -15.93 14.03 4.26
N TRP A 377 -15.24 14.83 3.48
CA TRP A 377 -15.53 16.23 3.24
C TRP A 377 -15.94 16.41 1.79
N TRP A 378 -16.92 17.26 1.53
CA TRP A 378 -17.40 17.56 0.19
C TRP A 378 -17.42 19.06 -0.06
N LYS A 379 -17.29 19.45 -1.32
CA LYS A 379 -17.39 20.83 -1.78
C LYS A 379 -18.05 20.83 -3.15
N ASP A 380 -19.20 21.49 -3.27
CA ASP A 380 -19.79 21.77 -4.56
C ASP A 380 -19.12 23.01 -5.18
N THR A 381 -18.77 22.93 -6.45
CA THR A 381 -18.09 23.98 -7.23
C THR A 381 -18.98 24.53 -8.35
N ASN A 382 -20.26 24.14 -8.40
CA ASN A 382 -21.23 24.67 -9.34
C ASN A 382 -21.62 26.11 -8.96
N ILE A 383 -20.88 27.07 -9.51
CA ILE A 383 -21.12 28.51 -9.30
C ILE A 383 -22.48 29.01 -9.85
N THR A 384 -23.21 28.19 -10.62
CA THR A 384 -24.54 28.53 -11.13
C THR A 384 -25.67 28.03 -10.25
N ALA A 385 -25.38 27.16 -9.28
CA ALA A 385 -26.36 26.69 -8.30
C ALA A 385 -26.58 27.75 -7.21
N GLU A 386 -27.80 27.77 -6.65
CA GLU A 386 -28.11 28.60 -5.49
C GLU A 386 -27.44 28.03 -4.24
N SER A 387 -26.67 28.86 -3.54
CA SER A 387 -26.05 28.49 -2.26
C SER A 387 -27.05 28.63 -1.13
N THR A 388 -27.24 27.56 -0.36
CA THR A 388 -28.13 27.53 0.81
C THR A 388 -27.34 27.11 2.06
N ASP A 389 -27.94 27.25 3.25
CA ASP A 389 -27.28 26.82 4.51
C ASP A 389 -27.06 25.30 4.57
N THR A 390 -27.96 24.51 3.99
CA THR A 390 -27.86 23.05 3.94
C THR A 390 -27.01 22.55 2.78
N HIS A 391 -26.85 23.37 1.73
CA HIS A 391 -26.05 23.08 0.56
C HIS A 391 -25.23 24.32 0.14
N PRO A 392 -24.14 24.64 0.87
CA PRO A 392 -23.33 25.80 0.56
C PRO A 392 -22.40 25.53 -0.63
N ILE A 393 -22.37 26.47 -1.59
CA ILE A 393 -21.49 26.38 -2.75
C ILE A 393 -20.09 26.90 -2.40
N ASN A 394 -19.08 26.25 -2.97
CA ASN A 394 -17.67 26.55 -2.84
C ASN A 394 -17.07 26.48 -1.42
N SER A 395 -17.79 25.87 -0.48
CA SER A 395 -17.33 25.62 0.88
C SER A 395 -17.14 24.14 1.14
N TRP A 396 -16.09 23.78 1.88
CA TRP A 396 -15.91 22.41 2.36
C TRP A 396 -16.84 22.13 3.52
N GLN A 397 -17.57 21.01 3.46
CA GLN A 397 -18.52 20.56 4.45
C GLN A 397 -18.22 19.12 4.86
N ASN A 398 -18.38 18.80 6.15
CA ASN A 398 -18.14 17.46 6.67
C ASN A 398 -19.42 16.60 6.55
N ALA A 399 -19.31 15.46 5.89
CA ALA A 399 -20.34 14.42 5.82
C ALA A 399 -20.14 13.39 6.94
N THR A 400 -20.54 13.76 8.15
CA THR A 400 -20.30 12.96 9.37
C THR A 400 -20.94 11.56 9.33
N LYS A 401 -22.04 11.38 8.57
CA LYS A 401 -22.71 10.09 8.38
C LYS A 401 -21.91 9.08 7.57
N ALA A 402 -20.88 9.52 6.86
CA ALA A 402 -19.99 8.65 6.09
C ALA A 402 -18.68 8.34 6.81
N ALA A 403 -18.55 8.70 8.09
CA ALA A 403 -17.35 8.46 8.86
C ALA A 403 -17.07 6.95 9.05
N ILE A 404 -15.81 6.55 8.90
CA ILE A 404 -15.36 5.17 9.11
C ILE A 404 -14.45 5.14 10.32
N GLN A 405 -14.89 4.48 11.39
CA GLN A 405 -14.19 4.45 12.67
C GLN A 405 -13.19 3.29 12.75
N ASN A 406 -12.26 3.38 13.71
CA ASN A 406 -11.31 2.32 14.05
C ASN A 406 -10.39 1.91 12.88
N VAL A 407 -9.97 2.88 12.07
CA VAL A 407 -8.98 2.64 11.01
C VAL A 407 -7.57 2.49 11.57
N HIS A 408 -6.68 1.89 10.79
CA HIS A 408 -5.26 1.84 11.12
C HIS A 408 -4.69 3.27 11.26
N PRO A 409 -3.79 3.56 12.21
CA PRO A 409 -3.32 4.93 12.45
C PRO A 409 -2.57 5.54 11.25
N ILE A 410 -2.03 4.73 10.35
CA ILE A 410 -1.42 5.17 9.08
C ILE A 410 -2.13 4.52 7.89
N THR A 411 -3.46 4.44 7.95
CA THR A 411 -4.27 3.84 6.90
C THR A 411 -4.08 4.57 5.56
N SER A 412 -4.01 3.80 4.48
CA SER A 412 -4.12 4.33 3.11
C SER A 412 -5.58 4.30 2.67
N LEU A 413 -5.98 5.30 1.88
CA LEU A 413 -7.35 5.48 1.42
C LEU A 413 -7.40 5.33 -0.09
N GLY A 414 -8.38 4.60 -0.60
CA GLY A 414 -8.55 4.36 -2.03
C GLY A 414 -10.02 4.25 -2.40
N TYR A 415 -10.41 4.59 -3.61
CA TYR A 415 -11.79 4.47 -4.05
C TYR A 415 -11.90 3.95 -5.47
N THR A 416 -12.86 3.04 -5.67
CA THR A 416 -13.31 2.58 -6.99
C THR A 416 -14.83 2.58 -7.05
N THR A 417 -15.47 1.43 -7.02
CA THR A 417 -16.90 1.28 -6.69
C THR A 417 -17.11 1.43 -5.18
N TYR A 418 -16.11 1.03 -4.40
CA TYR A 418 -16.13 1.07 -2.93
C TYR A 418 -15.01 1.98 -2.42
N PHE A 419 -15.23 2.55 -1.24
CA PHE A 419 -14.20 3.26 -0.50
C PHE A 419 -13.43 2.26 0.36
N TYR A 420 -12.11 2.23 0.22
CA TYR A 420 -11.23 1.28 0.90
C TYR A 420 -10.40 1.97 1.95
N ALA A 421 -10.30 1.34 3.10
CA ALA A 421 -9.40 1.71 4.18
C ALA A 421 -8.82 0.44 4.83
N GLN A 422 -7.61 0.57 5.37
CA GLN A 422 -7.07 -0.42 6.30
C GLN A 422 -7.63 -0.17 7.70
N MET A 423 -8.16 -1.23 8.31
CA MET A 423 -8.72 -1.23 9.66
C MET A 423 -7.64 -1.48 10.72
N ALA A 424 -7.95 -1.23 11.99
CA ALA A 424 -7.01 -1.44 13.09
C ALA A 424 -6.51 -2.90 13.21
N ASP A 425 -7.29 -3.88 12.76
CA ASP A 425 -6.90 -5.30 12.68
C ASP A 425 -6.04 -5.67 11.46
N ARG A 426 -5.67 -4.65 10.66
CA ARG A 426 -4.89 -4.71 9.41
C ARG A 426 -5.61 -5.32 8.22
N THR A 427 -6.89 -5.66 8.32
CA THR A 427 -7.69 -6.03 7.16
C THR A 427 -7.95 -4.80 6.29
N ILE A 428 -8.00 -4.99 4.97
CA ILE A 428 -8.48 -3.97 4.04
C ILE A 428 -9.98 -4.19 3.85
N ARG A 429 -10.80 -3.17 4.14
CA ARG A 429 -12.25 -3.23 3.97
C ARG A 429 -12.73 -2.23 2.94
N GLY A 430 -13.67 -2.67 2.09
CA GLY A 430 -14.41 -1.83 1.17
C GLY A 430 -15.76 -1.44 1.76
N TYR A 431 -16.14 -0.17 1.59
CA TYR A 431 -17.35 0.45 2.10
C TYR A 431 -18.18 1.00 0.94
N ASN A 432 -19.50 0.80 1.00
CA ASN A 432 -20.41 1.42 0.06
C ASN A 432 -20.81 2.80 0.59
N VAL A 433 -20.50 3.85 -0.17
CA VAL A 433 -20.68 5.24 0.22
C VAL A 433 -21.46 5.94 -0.89
N THR A 434 -22.48 6.73 -0.52
CA THR A 434 -23.42 7.31 -1.49
C THR A 434 -22.87 8.47 -2.30
N PHE A 435 -21.86 9.19 -1.78
CA PHE A 435 -21.28 10.41 -2.39
C PHE A 435 -22.33 11.40 -2.91
N ALA A 436 -23.27 11.77 -2.04
CA ALA A 436 -24.41 12.63 -2.36
C ALA A 436 -24.39 13.97 -1.59
N ALA A 437 -23.27 14.71 -1.66
CA ALA A 437 -23.02 15.97 -0.94
C ALA A 437 -23.41 15.88 0.55
N GLU A 438 -24.34 16.71 1.03
CA GLU A 438 -24.86 16.71 2.40
C GLU A 438 -25.55 15.40 2.81
N ASN A 439 -25.97 14.59 1.84
CA ASN A 439 -26.57 13.28 2.02
C ASN A 439 -25.56 12.12 1.87
N THR A 440 -24.26 12.44 1.85
CA THR A 440 -23.21 11.41 1.81
C THR A 440 -23.23 10.59 3.11
N GLU A 441 -23.40 9.28 2.97
CA GLU A 441 -23.46 8.33 4.09
C GLU A 441 -22.79 7.00 3.71
N SER A 442 -22.32 6.28 4.72
CA SER A 442 -21.90 4.87 4.58
C SER A 442 -23.14 4.00 4.78
N ILE A 443 -23.40 3.07 3.85
CA ILE A 443 -24.63 2.26 3.81
C ILE A 443 -24.58 1.11 4.84
N GLY A 444 -24.25 1.43 6.09
CA GLY A 444 -24.14 0.50 7.23
C GLY A 444 -22.96 -0.48 7.15
N ASP A 445 -22.52 -0.98 8.31
CA ASP A 445 -21.41 -1.94 8.42
C ASP A 445 -21.68 -3.27 7.70
N GLU A 446 -22.95 -3.64 7.54
CA GLU A 446 -23.40 -4.84 6.82
C GLU A 446 -23.11 -4.78 5.31
N SER A 447 -22.97 -3.58 4.74
CA SER A 447 -22.59 -3.40 3.33
C SER A 447 -21.07 -3.36 3.11
N SER A 448 -20.29 -3.38 4.20
CA SER A 448 -18.84 -3.44 4.12
C SER A 448 -18.34 -4.87 3.98
N PHE A 449 -17.23 -5.06 3.29
CA PHE A 449 -16.60 -6.38 3.13
C PHE A 449 -15.09 -6.29 3.33
N ALA A 450 -14.48 -7.35 3.84
CA ALA A 450 -13.03 -7.49 3.85
C ALA A 450 -12.54 -8.06 2.52
N ILE A 451 -11.32 -7.72 2.13
CA ILE A 451 -10.60 -8.46 1.09
C ILE A 451 -10.20 -9.81 1.68
N THR A 452 -10.50 -10.89 0.96
CA THR A 452 -10.29 -12.26 1.43
C THR A 452 -9.42 -13.05 0.46
N ASP A 453 -8.96 -14.21 0.92
CA ASP A 453 -8.50 -15.32 0.10
C ASP A 453 -9.22 -16.61 0.57
N PRO A 454 -8.92 -17.81 0.03
CA PRO A 454 -9.58 -19.04 0.48
C PRO A 454 -9.45 -19.36 1.97
N ALA A 455 -8.51 -18.74 2.70
CA ALA A 455 -8.34 -18.90 4.14
C ALA A 455 -9.13 -17.87 4.97
N GLY A 456 -9.74 -16.86 4.33
CA GLY A 456 -10.55 -15.83 4.98
C GLY A 456 -10.01 -14.41 4.77
N PRO A 457 -10.36 -13.45 5.64
CA PRO A 457 -9.87 -12.08 5.56
C PRO A 457 -8.34 -11.99 5.60
N VAL A 458 -7.76 -11.28 4.64
CA VAL A 458 -6.32 -11.12 4.54
C VAL A 458 -5.87 -9.98 5.45
N GLN A 459 -4.89 -10.25 6.31
CA GLN A 459 -4.18 -9.22 7.05
C GLN A 459 -3.08 -8.65 6.18
N ALA A 460 -3.16 -7.37 5.88
CA ALA A 460 -2.12 -6.66 5.16
C ALA A 460 -0.96 -6.27 6.08
N LEU A 461 0.17 -5.85 5.50
CA LEU A 461 1.20 -5.16 6.25
C LEU A 461 0.59 -3.92 6.90
N GLY A 462 0.80 -3.73 8.21
CA GLY A 462 0.25 -2.58 8.94
C GLY A 462 0.77 -1.28 8.35
N GLY A 463 -0.13 -0.39 7.93
CA GLY A 463 0.22 0.86 7.26
C GLY A 463 0.66 0.73 5.81
N THR A 464 0.38 -0.39 5.15
CA THR A 464 0.62 -0.50 3.71
C THR A 464 -0.12 0.61 2.97
N HIS A 465 0.55 1.19 1.97
CA HIS A 465 -0.18 1.94 0.96
C HIS A 465 -1.04 0.98 0.14
N LEU A 466 -2.16 1.50 -0.33
CA LEU A 466 -3.05 0.79 -1.22
C LEU A 466 -3.46 1.67 -2.39
N THR A 467 -3.62 1.06 -3.55
CA THR A 467 -4.28 1.67 -4.69
C THR A 467 -5.28 0.70 -5.27
N VAL A 468 -6.34 1.25 -5.85
CA VAL A 468 -7.48 0.48 -6.32
C VAL A 468 -7.89 0.96 -7.71
N THR A 469 -8.37 0.05 -8.54
CA THR A 469 -8.98 0.42 -9.84
C THR A 469 -10.08 -0.57 -10.22
N ALA A 470 -10.90 -0.18 -11.19
CA ALA A 470 -11.95 -1.01 -11.78
C ALA A 470 -11.79 -0.99 -13.29
N PHE A 471 -11.89 -2.14 -13.94
CA PHE A 471 -11.81 -2.25 -15.39
C PHE A 471 -12.91 -3.17 -15.92
N ALA A 472 -13.47 -2.82 -17.08
CA ALA A 472 -14.39 -3.69 -17.82
C ALA A 472 -14.14 -3.57 -19.32
N GLU A 473 -13.93 -4.70 -19.98
CA GLU A 473 -13.86 -4.84 -21.42
C GLU A 473 -15.19 -5.35 -21.96
N LYS A 474 -15.75 -4.65 -22.96
CA LYS A 474 -17.03 -4.99 -23.58
C LYS A 474 -16.89 -5.07 -25.09
N GLU A 475 -17.51 -6.07 -25.70
CA GLU A 475 -17.60 -6.24 -27.15
C GLU A 475 -19.06 -6.50 -27.53
N GLY A 476 -19.64 -5.66 -28.39
CA GLY A 476 -21.04 -5.80 -28.82
C GLY A 476 -22.05 -5.76 -27.66
N GLY A 477 -21.74 -5.03 -26.57
CA GLY A 477 -22.57 -4.96 -25.37
C GLY A 477 -22.38 -6.13 -24.39
N ARG A 478 -21.63 -7.17 -24.75
CA ARG A 478 -21.26 -8.28 -23.86
C ARG A 478 -20.01 -7.92 -23.09
N THR A 479 -20.02 -8.08 -21.77
CA THR A 479 -18.81 -8.02 -20.93
C THR A 479 -17.93 -9.23 -21.25
N LEU A 480 -16.74 -8.98 -21.81
CA LEU A 480 -15.71 -9.99 -22.02
C LEU A 480 -14.99 -10.30 -20.71
N TRP A 481 -14.75 -9.25 -19.92
CA TRP A 481 -14.05 -9.32 -18.66
C TRP A 481 -14.30 -8.05 -17.87
N ASP A 482 -14.48 -8.20 -16.56
CA ASP A 482 -14.57 -7.10 -15.63
C ASP A 482 -13.88 -7.47 -14.31
N SER A 483 -13.23 -6.50 -13.67
CA SER A 483 -12.62 -6.74 -12.37
C SER A 483 -12.37 -5.46 -11.56
N LEU A 484 -12.61 -5.57 -10.26
CA LEU A 484 -12.02 -4.72 -9.22
C LEU A 484 -10.61 -5.20 -8.93
N TYR A 485 -9.69 -4.26 -8.84
CA TYR A 485 -8.31 -4.48 -8.43
C TYR A 485 -8.03 -3.73 -7.15
N VAL A 486 -7.39 -4.41 -6.21
CA VAL A 486 -6.86 -3.79 -4.99
C VAL A 486 -5.41 -4.25 -4.82
N PHE A 487 -4.50 -3.29 -4.81
CA PHE A 487 -3.06 -3.53 -4.68
C PHE A 487 -2.59 -3.03 -3.33
N PHE A 488 -1.91 -3.88 -2.58
CA PHE A 488 -1.26 -3.53 -1.32
C PHE A 488 -0.17 -4.55 -0.99
N GLN A 489 0.65 -4.25 0.01
CA GLN A 489 1.66 -5.18 0.50
C GLN A 489 1.05 -6.11 1.55
N SER A 490 1.16 -7.42 1.32
CA SER A 490 0.83 -8.42 2.33
C SER A 490 2.05 -8.80 3.17
N GLU A 491 3.23 -8.56 2.61
CA GLU A 491 4.56 -8.77 3.19
C GLU A 491 5.37 -7.46 3.08
N GLY A 492 6.67 -7.47 3.40
CA GLY A 492 7.49 -6.26 3.38
C GLY A 492 8.05 -5.89 2.00
N ASP A 493 8.16 -6.85 1.09
CA ASP A 493 8.88 -6.75 -0.18
C ASP A 493 8.01 -7.04 -1.41
N ASP A 494 6.70 -7.24 -1.22
CA ASP A 494 5.75 -7.59 -2.26
C ASP A 494 4.87 -6.41 -2.68
N ILE A 495 4.24 -6.57 -3.84
CA ILE A 495 2.94 -5.97 -4.15
C ILE A 495 2.01 -7.11 -4.51
N THR A 496 0.95 -7.29 -3.73
CA THR A 496 -0.08 -8.29 -4.00
C THR A 496 -1.31 -7.61 -4.60
N ALA A 497 -1.78 -8.18 -5.72
CA ALA A 497 -3.03 -7.84 -6.37
C ALA A 497 -4.14 -8.77 -5.88
N PHE A 498 -5.24 -8.17 -5.46
CA PHE A 498 -6.50 -8.84 -5.18
C PHE A 498 -7.52 -8.46 -6.23
N THR A 499 -8.15 -9.46 -6.85
CA THR A 499 -9.09 -9.25 -7.94
C THR A 499 -10.42 -9.93 -7.69
N ARG A 500 -11.52 -9.26 -8.03
CA ARG A 500 -12.89 -9.77 -7.95
C ARG A 500 -13.71 -9.21 -9.10
N GLY A 501 -14.76 -9.88 -9.57
CA GLY A 501 -15.67 -9.29 -10.58
C GLY A 501 -16.39 -8.05 -10.05
N LEU A 502 -16.83 -7.13 -10.91
CA LEU A 502 -17.50 -5.89 -10.47
C LEU A 502 -18.84 -6.19 -9.78
N ASN A 503 -19.52 -7.25 -10.21
CA ASN A 503 -20.79 -7.70 -9.66
C ASN A 503 -20.63 -8.70 -8.50
N GLY A 504 -19.40 -8.93 -8.03
CA GLY A 504 -19.09 -9.81 -6.92
C GLY A 504 -18.28 -11.06 -7.29
N GLY A 505 -18.49 -12.14 -6.54
CA GLY A 505 -17.68 -13.38 -6.62
C GLY A 505 -16.56 -13.44 -5.56
N GLU A 506 -15.74 -14.49 -5.64
CA GLU A 506 -14.59 -14.69 -4.74
C GLU A 506 -13.43 -13.78 -5.12
N TRP A 507 -12.64 -13.40 -4.11
CA TRP A 507 -11.37 -12.71 -4.33
C TRP A 507 -10.30 -13.71 -4.79
N THR A 508 -9.56 -13.33 -5.82
CA THR A 508 -8.35 -14.03 -6.25
C THR A 508 -7.12 -13.22 -5.82
N ARG A 509 -6.09 -13.91 -5.33
CA ARG A 509 -4.82 -13.31 -4.92
C ARG A 509 -3.75 -13.60 -5.97
N GLY A 510 -2.94 -12.60 -6.30
CA GLY A 510 -1.76 -12.78 -7.16
C GLY A 510 -0.64 -11.81 -6.78
N THR A 511 0.59 -12.29 -6.69
CA THR A 511 1.76 -11.45 -6.40
C THR A 511 2.37 -10.93 -7.70
N LEU A 512 2.74 -9.65 -7.73
CA LEU A 512 3.44 -9.04 -8.86
C LEU A 512 4.91 -9.46 -8.83
N GLY A 513 5.42 -9.93 -9.97
CA GLY A 513 6.85 -10.21 -10.16
C GLY A 513 7.61 -8.90 -10.35
N ILE A 514 8.14 -8.35 -9.25
CA ILE A 514 8.98 -7.14 -9.28
C ILE A 514 10.41 -7.55 -9.65
N PRO A 515 10.97 -7.07 -10.77
CA PRO A 515 12.35 -7.38 -11.15
C PRO A 515 13.35 -6.73 -10.18
N ASP A 516 14.43 -7.44 -9.85
CA ASP A 516 15.49 -6.94 -8.96
C ASP A 516 16.45 -5.97 -9.66
N ASP A 517 16.49 -5.94 -11.00
CA ASP A 517 17.46 -5.19 -11.83
C ASP A 517 17.10 -3.72 -12.08
#